data_AF-W2CER8-F1
#
_entry.id   AF-W2CER8-F1
#
_cell.length_a   1.000
_cell.length_b   1.000
_cell.length_c   1.000
_cell.angle_alpha   90.00
_cell.angle_beta   90.00
_cell.angle_gamma   90.00
#
_symmetry.space_group_name_H-M   'P 1'
#
loop_
_entity.id
_entity.type
_entity.pdbx_description
1 polymer ?
#
loop_
_entity_poly.entity_id
_entity_poly.type
_entity_poly.pdbx_seq_one_letter_code
_entity_poly.pdbx_strand_id
1 'polypeptide(L)'
;IKPYIQWGHDEEKEYTPSVLNFSTGAGGVLYPPQCFHEDITNTSLFSKYAPKGDDIWFKAMTLKKDVQYVRIPIECDFSDKFLLLENGQDIALYLSNVKCGENDIQIKDT
;
A
#
# COMPACT_ATOMS: atom_id res chain seq x y z
N ILE A 1 2.73 -11.00 -11.46
CA ILE A 1 1.76 -10.14 -10.74
C ILE A 1 0.91 -9.42 -11.79
N LYS A 2 -0.40 -9.23 -11.56
CA LYS A 2 -1.27 -8.46 -12.47
C LYS A 2 -0.96 -6.95 -12.35
N PRO A 3 -1.30 -6.10 -13.33
CA PRO A 3 -1.20 -4.65 -13.17
C PRO A 3 -1.93 -4.16 -11.92
N TYR A 4 -1.38 -3.18 -11.22
CA TYR A 4 -1.87 -2.68 -9.93
C TYR A 4 -3.37 -2.31 -9.98
N ILE A 5 -3.80 -1.62 -11.04
CA ILE A 5 -5.20 -1.21 -11.23
C ILE A 5 -6.18 -2.37 -11.43
N GLN A 6 -5.67 -3.58 -11.71
CA GLN A 6 -6.48 -4.79 -11.88
C GLN A 6 -6.51 -5.65 -10.62
N TRP A 7 -5.92 -5.20 -9.51
CA TRP A 7 -6.02 -5.90 -8.24
C TRP A 7 -7.43 -5.73 -7.70
N GLY A 8 -8.06 -6.84 -7.33
CA GLY A 8 -9.44 -6.83 -6.85
C GLY A 8 -9.53 -6.24 -5.44
N HIS A 9 -10.54 -5.39 -5.22
CA HIS A 9 -11.04 -5.06 -3.90
C HIS A 9 -12.11 -6.10 -3.55
N ASP A 10 -11.68 -7.32 -3.24
CA ASP A 10 -12.56 -8.47 -3.08
C ASP A 10 -13.21 -8.42 -1.69
N GLU A 11 -14.41 -7.84 -1.60
CA GLU A 11 -15.10 -7.55 -0.34
C GLU A 11 -15.41 -8.80 0.50
N GLU A 12 -15.53 -9.96 -0.15
CA GLU A 12 -15.88 -11.22 0.51
C GLU A 12 -14.67 -11.93 1.15
N LYS A 13 -13.42 -11.59 0.78
CA LYS A 13 -12.19 -12.18 1.33
C LYS A 13 -11.52 -11.32 2.41
N GLU A 14 -12.14 -10.22 2.79
CA GLU A 14 -11.54 -9.12 3.56
C GLU A 14 -10.99 -9.53 4.94
N TYR A 15 -11.42 -10.66 5.50
CA TYR A 15 -11.01 -11.08 6.84
C TYR A 15 -10.01 -12.23 6.86
N THR A 16 -9.51 -12.68 5.71
CA THR A 16 -8.52 -13.77 5.66
C THR A 16 -7.10 -13.21 5.60
N PRO A 17 -6.25 -13.48 6.62
CA PRO A 17 -4.84 -13.11 6.57
C PRO A 17 -4.13 -13.72 5.36
N SER A 18 -3.34 -12.90 4.65
CA SER A 18 -2.58 -13.37 3.50
C SER A 18 -1.36 -12.49 3.24
N VAL A 19 -0.28 -13.12 2.76
CA VAL A 19 0.88 -12.39 2.22
C VAL A 19 0.55 -11.72 0.88
N LEU A 20 -0.53 -12.10 0.20
CA LEU A 20 -0.98 -11.46 -1.03
C LEU A 20 -1.83 -10.21 -0.77
N ASN A 21 -2.33 -10.04 0.45
CA ASN A 21 -3.05 -8.82 0.83
C ASN A 21 -2.07 -7.65 0.86
N PHE A 22 -2.51 -6.52 0.32
CA PHE A 22 -1.73 -5.27 0.23
C PHE A 22 -2.51 -4.16 0.94
N SER A 23 -1.88 -3.48 1.90
CA SER A 23 -2.50 -2.38 2.62
C SER A 23 -2.03 -1.05 2.05
N THR A 24 -2.96 -0.19 1.65
CA THR A 24 -2.66 1.19 1.28
C THR A 24 -2.65 2.09 2.53
N GLY A 25 -1.72 3.04 2.58
CA GLY A 25 -1.52 3.89 3.77
C GLY A 25 -2.66 4.87 4.06
N ALA A 26 -3.52 5.16 3.06
CA ALA A 26 -4.57 6.18 3.16
C ALA A 26 -5.55 5.95 4.32
N GLY A 27 -5.92 4.70 4.60
CA GLY A 27 -6.83 4.31 5.69
C GLY A 27 -6.19 4.15 7.07
N GLY A 28 -4.86 4.28 7.14
CA GLY A 28 -4.08 3.82 8.26
C GLY A 28 -3.83 2.31 8.22
N VAL A 29 -2.68 1.90 8.75
CA VAL A 29 -2.26 0.49 8.84
C VAL A 29 -1.59 0.27 10.19
N LEU A 30 -1.94 -0.82 10.87
CA LEU A 30 -1.32 -1.19 12.14
C LEU A 30 -0.20 -2.20 11.91
N TYR A 31 1.02 -1.79 12.22
CA TYR A 31 2.23 -2.61 12.13
C TYR A 31 2.67 -3.02 13.53
N PRO A 32 2.58 -4.32 13.91
CA PRO A 32 3.06 -4.76 15.21
C PRO A 32 4.59 -4.65 15.28
N PRO A 33 5.17 -4.55 16.49
CA PRO A 33 6.62 -4.54 16.65
C PRO A 33 7.27 -5.74 15.94
N GLN A 34 8.44 -5.49 15.34
CA GLN A 34 9.26 -6.51 14.68
C GLN A 34 8.64 -7.15 13.43
N CYS A 35 7.59 -6.57 12.82
CA CYS A 35 7.01 -7.10 11.58
C CYS A 35 7.83 -6.79 10.30
N PHE A 36 8.76 -5.84 10.35
CA PHE A 36 9.56 -5.45 9.21
C PHE A 36 10.96 -6.05 9.22
N HIS A 37 11.51 -6.26 8.02
CA HIS A 37 12.94 -6.50 7.81
C HIS A 37 13.80 -5.33 8.33
N GLU A 38 15.06 -5.60 8.66
CA GLU A 38 16.00 -4.62 9.26
C GLU A 38 16.27 -3.40 8.37
N ASP A 39 16.11 -3.56 7.06
CA ASP A 39 16.27 -2.47 6.08
C ASP A 39 15.16 -1.42 6.13
N ILE A 40 14.09 -1.59 6.91
CA ILE A 40 12.92 -0.70 6.90
C ILE A 40 13.27 0.79 7.01
N THR A 41 14.30 1.15 7.78
CA THR A 41 14.77 2.53 7.97
C THR A 41 15.90 2.94 7.02
N ASN A 42 16.26 2.12 6.03
CA ASN A 42 17.33 2.41 5.09
C ASN A 42 16.87 3.42 4.02
N THR A 43 17.13 4.70 4.30
CA THR A 43 16.76 5.83 3.43
C THR A 43 17.27 5.71 2.00
N SER A 44 18.47 5.17 1.80
CA SER A 44 18.99 4.98 0.44
C SER A 44 18.20 3.95 -0.35
N LEU A 45 17.65 2.93 0.30
CA LEU A 45 16.92 1.86 -0.37
C LEU A 45 15.48 2.29 -0.67
N PHE A 46 14.74 2.82 0.32
CA PHE A 46 13.36 3.22 0.06
C PHE A 46 13.28 4.40 -0.92
N SER A 47 14.23 5.33 -0.88
CA SER A 47 14.28 6.43 -1.86
C SER A 47 14.63 5.96 -3.27
N LYS A 48 15.27 4.79 -3.40
CA LYS A 48 15.64 4.21 -4.69
C LYS A 48 14.50 3.37 -5.28
N TYR A 49 13.92 2.48 -4.50
CA TYR A 49 12.99 1.46 -4.99
C TYR A 49 11.52 1.89 -4.90
N ALA A 50 11.17 2.71 -3.92
CA ALA A 50 9.79 3.15 -3.70
C ALA A 50 9.70 4.67 -3.41
N PRO A 51 10.25 5.53 -4.27
CA PRO A 51 10.34 6.97 -4.04
C PRO A 51 8.98 7.67 -3.87
N LYS A 52 7.90 7.04 -4.35
CA LYS A 52 6.53 7.57 -4.31
C LYS A 52 5.53 6.58 -3.70
N GLY A 53 5.96 5.46 -3.15
CA GLY A 53 5.09 4.38 -2.67
C GLY A 53 5.58 3.79 -1.36
N ASP A 54 5.40 4.50 -0.26
CA ASP A 54 5.79 4.03 1.07
C ASP A 54 5.09 2.72 1.45
N ASP A 55 3.84 2.53 1.04
CA ASP A 55 3.09 1.28 1.21
C ASP A 55 3.72 0.09 0.46
N ILE A 56 4.29 0.30 -0.74
CA ILE A 56 5.06 -0.70 -1.50
C ILE A 56 6.32 -1.08 -0.72
N TRP A 57 7.06 -0.10 -0.19
CA TRP A 57 8.23 -0.36 0.64
C TRP A 57 7.89 -1.17 1.89
N PHE A 58 6.85 -0.75 2.62
CA PHE A 58 6.39 -1.46 3.81
C PHE A 58 5.96 -2.89 3.48
N LYS A 59 5.27 -3.09 2.34
CA LYS A 59 4.91 -4.42 1.89
C LYS A 59 6.15 -5.29 1.61
N ALA A 60 7.15 -4.76 0.92
CA ALA A 60 8.37 -5.52 0.65
C ALA A 60 9.11 -5.92 1.95
N MET A 61 9.17 -5.00 2.91
CA MET A 61 9.82 -5.25 4.20
C MET A 61 9.07 -6.26 5.07
N THR A 62 7.74 -6.29 5.01
CA THR A 62 6.93 -7.31 5.71
C THR A 62 6.95 -8.67 4.99
N LEU A 63 6.98 -8.67 3.65
CA LEU A 63 7.13 -9.88 2.83
C LEU A 63 8.45 -10.60 3.10
N LYS A 64 9.56 -9.86 3.27
CA LYS A 64 10.86 -10.41 3.68
C LYS A 64 10.83 -11.12 5.03
N LYS A 65 9.78 -10.93 5.82
CA LYS A 65 9.54 -11.59 7.12
C LYS A 65 8.30 -12.49 7.12
N ASP A 66 7.76 -12.82 5.95
CA ASP A 66 6.56 -13.65 5.79
C ASP A 66 5.33 -13.15 6.59
N VAL A 67 5.23 -11.83 6.80
CA VAL A 67 4.12 -11.23 7.55
C VAL A 67 2.89 -11.11 6.66
N GLN A 68 1.77 -11.64 7.16
CA GLN A 68 0.47 -11.60 6.51
C GLN A 68 -0.30 -10.33 6.89
N TYR A 69 -1.07 -9.79 5.95
CA TYR A 69 -1.98 -8.68 6.21
C TYR A 69 -3.41 -9.18 6.25
N VAL A 70 -4.23 -8.52 7.04
CA VAL A 70 -5.68 -8.73 7.10
C VAL A 70 -6.36 -7.37 7.19
N ARG A 71 -7.48 -7.19 6.47
CA ARG A 71 -8.24 -5.95 6.58
C ARG A 71 -9.10 -6.00 7.85
N ILE A 72 -9.21 -4.86 8.51
CA ILE A 72 -10.09 -4.69 9.66
C ILE A 72 -11.50 -4.31 9.18
N PRO A 73 -12.57 -4.74 9.89
CA PRO A 73 -13.92 -4.28 9.61
C PRO A 73 -13.98 -2.75 9.64
N ILE A 74 -14.64 -2.16 8.64
CA ILE A 74 -14.89 -0.72 8.59
C ILE A 74 -16.36 -0.45 8.94
N GLU A 75 -16.60 0.57 9.77
CA GLU A 75 -17.94 0.94 10.24
C GLU A 75 -18.77 1.68 9.18
N CYS A 76 -18.11 2.21 8.15
CA CYS A 76 -18.68 2.98 7.06
C CYS A 76 -17.85 2.81 5.79
N ASP A 77 -18.40 3.22 4.65
CA ASP A 77 -17.71 3.21 3.37
C ASP A 77 -16.41 4.00 3.41
N PHE A 78 -15.38 3.51 2.71
CA PHE A 78 -14.04 4.12 2.77
C PHE A 78 -14.03 5.58 2.31
N SER A 79 -14.87 5.94 1.33
CA SER A 79 -15.02 7.32 0.85
C SER A 79 -15.50 8.28 1.93
N ASP A 80 -16.33 7.79 2.85
CA ASP A 80 -17.01 8.62 3.85
C ASP A 80 -16.10 8.91 5.05
N LYS A 81 -14.94 8.24 5.13
CA LYS A 81 -13.93 8.47 6.18
C LYS A 81 -13.15 9.76 6.00
N PHE A 82 -13.16 10.34 4.80
CA PHE A 82 -12.30 11.48 4.45
C PHE A 82 -13.11 12.66 3.93
N LEU A 83 -12.70 13.87 4.31
CA LEU A 83 -13.17 15.09 3.67
C LEU A 83 -12.41 15.27 2.36
N LEU A 84 -13.13 15.28 1.24
CA LEU A 84 -12.54 15.54 -0.08
C LEU A 84 -12.07 16.99 -0.16
N LEU A 85 -10.79 17.18 -0.49
CA LEU A 85 -10.24 18.49 -0.85
C LEU A 85 -10.25 18.65 -2.36
N GLU A 86 -11.32 19.25 -2.89
CA GLU A 86 -11.53 19.38 -4.34
C GLU A 86 -10.36 20.09 -5.06
N ASN A 87 -9.84 21.16 -4.46
CA ASN A 87 -8.81 22.03 -5.06
C ASN A 87 -7.38 21.46 -5.09
N GLY A 88 -7.16 20.20 -4.69
CA GLY A 88 -5.84 19.57 -4.67
C GLY A 88 -5.73 18.27 -5.48
N GLN A 89 -6.78 17.94 -6.24
CA GLN A 89 -6.84 16.66 -6.96
C GLN A 89 -6.01 16.66 -8.25
N ASP A 90 -5.66 17.83 -8.79
CA ASP A 90 -4.83 18.03 -9.98
C ASP A 90 -3.35 17.68 -9.76
N ILE A 91 -2.89 17.73 -8.50
CA ILE A 91 -1.53 17.37 -8.09
C ILE A 91 -1.48 16.07 -7.26
N ALA A 92 -2.60 15.34 -7.17
CA ALA A 92 -2.68 14.15 -6.33
C ALA A 92 -1.69 13.07 -6.79
N LEU A 93 -0.96 12.49 -5.83
CA LEU A 93 0.02 11.43 -6.09
C LEU A 93 -0.59 10.22 -6.80
N TYR A 94 -1.90 9.98 -6.59
CA TYR A 94 -2.72 9.00 -7.31
C TYR A 94 -2.61 9.12 -8.83
N LEU A 95 -2.52 10.33 -9.39
CA LEU A 95 -2.38 10.55 -10.83
C LEU A 95 -1.09 9.91 -11.35
N SER A 96 0.03 10.11 -10.67
CA SER A 96 1.30 9.48 -11.05
C SER A 96 1.28 7.97 -10.76
N ASN A 97 0.95 7.59 -9.52
CA ASN A 97 1.10 6.24 -9.02
C ASN A 97 0.16 5.24 -9.68
N VAL A 98 -1.11 5.63 -9.88
CA VAL A 98 -2.15 4.74 -10.41
C VAL A 98 -2.42 5.04 -11.87
N LYS A 99 -2.71 6.30 -12.25
CA LYS A 99 -3.10 6.61 -13.64
C LYS A 99 -1.94 6.47 -14.63
N CYS A 100 -0.72 6.81 -14.22
CA CYS A 100 0.48 6.64 -15.06
C CYS A 100 1.22 5.30 -14.82
N GLY A 101 0.76 4.45 -13.89
CA GLY A 101 1.33 3.11 -13.67
C GLY A 101 2.64 3.06 -12.89
N GLU A 102 3.04 4.13 -12.21
CA GLU A 102 4.31 4.16 -11.45
C GLU A 102 4.32 3.17 -10.27
N ASN A 103 3.17 2.75 -9.74
CA ASN A 103 3.09 1.67 -8.75
C ASN A 103 3.61 0.34 -9.32
N ASP A 104 3.26 0.00 -10.57
CA ASP A 104 3.72 -1.25 -11.20
C ASP A 104 5.24 -1.26 -11.38
N ILE A 105 5.84 -0.10 -11.67
CA ILE A 105 7.31 0.06 -11.78
C ILE A 105 7.96 -0.14 -10.42
N GLN A 106 7.51 0.58 -9.39
CA GLN A 106 8.06 0.48 -8.04
C GLN A 106 7.91 -0.94 -7.45
N ILE A 107 6.77 -1.62 -7.68
CA ILE A 107 6.54 -3.01 -7.24
C ILE A 107 7.49 -4.00 -7.93
N LYS A 108 7.88 -3.73 -9.18
CA LYS A 108 8.81 -4.59 -9.91
C LYS A 108 10.26 -4.42 -9.42
N ASP A 109 10.61 -3.20 -9.02
CA ASP A 109 11.98 -2.84 -8.67
C ASP A 109 12.30 -3.06 -7.18
N THR A 110 11.28 -3.10 -6.32
CA THR A 110 11.40 -3.34 -4.87
C THR A 110 11.45 -4.83 -4.52
#